data_AF-A0A2I1IIX1-F1
#
_entry.id   AF-A0A2I1IIX1-F1
#
_cell.length_a   1.000
_cell.length_b   1.000
_cell.length_c   1.000
_cell.angle_alpha   90.00
_cell.angle_beta   90.00
_cell.angle_gamma   90.00
#
_symmetry.space_group_name_H-M   'P 1'
#
loop_
_entity.id
_entity.type
_entity.pdbx_description
1 polymer ?
#
loop_
_entity_poly.entity_id
_entity_poly.type
_entity_poly.pdbx_seq_one_letter_code
_entity_poly.pdbx_strand_id
1 'polypeptide(L)'
;MRKGIIIAIVAVVALVVGGVMFAALGKKPSTLTLKPNVHIAGGKDGFAVHDVTEDSVTIDDDSSIAEGAIVAGGTGKAAPNGFLRKVTSVKKQDGEMVLETEQAALTDAIKKADINLDINIDPDGNHTLHDHGPSKGNPLGAAPAHAAPAATDGEIFSYSGDELDATGSLALSLNMRVAENGKIDFETKADLNLDSEFKLQNPGDWNKDLFTKQALPVTIIVDDFPVTLVNELSVSANGSVDTEADATVKSSLERTIGYRYLSGEGLSPIDEESEQTFEIAAADQDNLDASGHGAVNVNLTSSVFGIAGPEITTGIDTDFDASLERAKPGTGESELIELPGLDGTYAGSADVKATAPLEAKFNASEKAGNPFDGKQSRKMVDAELFKAEEPLELYAYSREIYPEGSGGKKALAELEGKMFVFSSGAGAWNTSITMEKDGKFTGSYIDANVRGEHTAEFNGRFEVAKRVDEYTYKLKLKDLKTTTPTGEKTERDGRTIEYAEPYGFEKGTDFDLYLPGHPTEGLHEEYLYWSYACKSSESAIDHYGLFNVEPEYGMCTVDF
;
A
#
# COMPACT_ATOMS: atom_id res chain seq x y z
N MET A 1 -9.80 -64.46 3.53
CA MET A 1 -9.22 -64.38 4.90
C MET A 1 -8.50 -63.05 4.99
N ARG A 2 -8.78 -62.04 5.81
CA ARG A 2 -9.63 -61.76 6.99
C ARG A 2 -10.23 -60.35 6.74
N LYS A 3 -11.54 -60.09 6.74
CA LYS A 3 -12.47 -59.75 7.86
C LYS A 3 -11.96 -58.68 8.86
N GLY A 4 -12.70 -57.57 8.92
CA GLY A 4 -12.73 -56.51 9.94
C GLY A 4 -13.09 -55.16 9.29
N ILE A 5 -14.36 -54.81 9.06
CA ILE A 5 -15.29 -54.11 9.98
C ILE A 5 -14.69 -52.82 10.57
N ILE A 6 -15.07 -51.67 10.01
CA ILE A 6 -15.15 -50.34 10.63
C ILE A 6 -16.49 -49.78 10.11
N ILE A 7 -17.62 -50.06 10.78
CA ILE A 7 -18.28 -49.26 11.83
C ILE A 7 -18.41 -47.77 11.46
N ALA A 8 -19.67 -47.36 11.40
CA ALA A 8 -20.22 -46.06 11.06
C ALA A 8 -19.64 -44.88 11.86
N ILE A 9 -19.54 -43.72 11.19
CA ILE A 9 -19.65 -42.40 11.83
C ILE A 9 -20.82 -41.68 11.15
N VAL A 10 -21.99 -41.84 11.78
CA VAL A 10 -23.13 -40.92 11.74
C VAL A 10 -23.12 -40.24 13.12
N ALA A 11 -23.36 -38.91 13.16
CA ALA A 11 -23.26 -37.98 14.31
C ALA A 11 -21.81 -37.55 14.63
N VAL A 12 -21.42 -36.27 14.57
CA VAL A 12 -22.03 -35.11 15.24
C VAL A 12 -21.97 -33.86 14.34
N VAL A 13 -23.12 -33.46 13.79
CA VAL A 13 -23.44 -32.09 13.38
C VAL A 13 -24.57 -31.68 14.34
N ALA A 14 -24.19 -31.07 15.46
CA ALA A 14 -25.03 -30.31 16.40
C ALA A 14 -24.27 -30.13 17.73
N LEU A 15 -24.34 -28.90 18.29
CA LEU A 15 -23.97 -28.49 19.65
C LEU A 15 -22.48 -28.27 19.97
N VAL A 16 -22.01 -27.03 19.80
CA VAL A 16 -21.75 -26.13 20.94
C VAL A 16 -22.26 -24.72 20.57
N VAL A 17 -23.57 -24.55 20.69
CA VAL A 17 -24.17 -23.27 21.10
C VAL A 17 -24.04 -23.28 22.63
N GLY A 18 -23.38 -22.28 23.22
CA GLY A 18 -23.35 -22.06 24.66
C GLY A 18 -22.50 -23.05 25.49
N GLY A 19 -21.44 -22.53 26.12
CA GLY A 19 -20.88 -23.09 27.35
C GLY A 19 -19.88 -24.25 27.22
N VAL A 20 -18.60 -23.94 27.00
CA VAL A 20 -17.41 -24.75 27.33
C VAL A 20 -16.26 -23.73 27.48
N MET A 21 -15.47 -23.58 28.53
CA MET A 21 -15.27 -24.26 29.81
C MET A 21 -14.67 -23.23 30.80
N PHE A 22 -15.43 -22.84 31.83
CA PHE A 22 -14.89 -22.22 33.05
C PHE A 22 -14.18 -23.31 33.86
N ALA A 23 -12.90 -23.56 33.61
CA ALA A 23 -12.01 -24.26 34.55
C ALA A 23 -10.56 -24.35 34.02
N ALA A 24 -9.79 -23.25 34.08
CA ALA A 24 -8.32 -23.30 34.29
C ALA A 24 -7.67 -21.90 34.31
N LEU A 25 -8.21 -20.92 35.04
CA LEU A 25 -7.43 -19.70 35.35
C LEU A 25 -7.59 -19.37 36.83
N GLY A 26 -6.63 -19.84 37.64
CA GLY A 26 -6.47 -19.38 39.00
C GLY A 26 -5.85 -17.98 39.03
N LYS A 27 -6.63 -16.92 38.80
CA LYS A 27 -6.26 -15.52 39.08
C LYS A 27 -7.54 -14.73 39.39
N LYS A 28 -7.47 -13.79 40.35
CA LYS A 28 -8.65 -13.07 40.88
C LYS A 28 -9.40 -12.36 39.75
N PRO A 29 -10.73 -12.54 39.63
CA PRO A 29 -11.50 -11.98 38.53
C PRO A 29 -11.52 -10.44 38.58
N SER A 30 -11.72 -9.84 37.41
CA SER A 30 -12.30 -8.50 37.25
C SER A 30 -13.40 -8.23 38.29
N THR A 31 -13.48 -7.02 38.85
CA THR A 31 -14.51 -6.71 39.86
C THR A 31 -15.75 -6.13 39.19
N LEU A 32 -16.68 -6.95 38.69
CA LEU A 32 -17.95 -6.47 38.16
C LEU A 32 -19.04 -6.44 39.23
N THR A 33 -19.88 -5.42 39.20
CA THR A 33 -21.12 -5.34 39.97
C THR A 33 -22.20 -4.75 39.08
N LEU A 34 -23.24 -5.53 38.80
CA LEU A 34 -24.40 -5.09 38.03
C LEU A 34 -25.41 -4.34 38.90
N LYS A 35 -26.26 -3.54 38.26
CA LYS A 35 -27.42 -2.94 38.93
C LYS A 35 -28.53 -3.99 39.14
N PRO A 36 -29.41 -3.82 40.14
CA PRO A 36 -30.42 -4.82 40.48
C PRO A 36 -31.49 -5.08 39.40
N ASN A 37 -31.70 -4.13 38.48
CA ASN A 37 -32.68 -4.21 37.40
C ASN A 37 -32.11 -4.81 36.10
N VAL A 38 -30.96 -5.48 36.16
CA VAL A 38 -30.32 -6.13 35.01
C VAL A 38 -30.72 -7.59 34.95
N HIS A 39 -31.14 -8.03 33.77
CA HIS A 39 -31.52 -9.41 33.46
C HIS A 39 -30.66 -9.89 32.28
N ILE A 40 -30.05 -11.07 32.43
CA ILE A 40 -29.14 -11.64 31.43
C ILE A 40 -29.84 -12.78 30.71
N ALA A 41 -29.73 -12.79 29.38
CA ALA A 41 -30.20 -13.87 28.53
C ALA A 41 -29.27 -15.09 28.63
N GLY A 42 -29.84 -16.29 28.64
CA GLY A 42 -29.10 -17.56 28.70
C GLY A 42 -28.61 -17.95 30.11
N GLY A 43 -27.92 -19.09 30.21
CA GLY A 43 -27.51 -19.66 31.50
C GLY A 43 -28.63 -20.43 32.21
N LYS A 44 -28.38 -20.83 33.47
CA LYS A 44 -29.29 -21.69 34.24
C LYS A 44 -30.57 -20.97 34.70
N ASP A 45 -30.46 -19.66 34.94
CA ASP A 45 -31.52 -18.81 35.52
C ASP A 45 -31.87 -17.60 34.62
N GLY A 46 -31.39 -17.56 33.37
CA GLY A 46 -31.70 -16.50 32.40
C GLY A 46 -32.83 -16.87 31.43
N PHE A 47 -33.32 -15.87 30.70
CA PHE A 47 -34.41 -16.03 29.74
C PHE A 47 -33.89 -16.47 28.36
N ALA A 48 -34.73 -17.14 27.57
CA ALA A 48 -34.45 -17.45 26.17
C ALA A 48 -34.85 -16.29 25.26
N VAL A 49 -34.07 -16.09 24.20
CA VAL A 49 -34.29 -15.03 23.20
C VAL A 49 -34.72 -15.67 21.88
N HIS A 50 -35.86 -15.23 21.37
CA HIS A 50 -36.44 -15.72 20.12
C HIS A 50 -36.13 -14.81 18.94
N ASP A 51 -36.12 -13.50 19.17
CA ASP A 51 -35.83 -12.48 18.15
C ASP A 51 -35.27 -11.20 18.78
N VAL A 52 -34.40 -10.52 18.04
CA VAL A 52 -33.90 -9.18 18.38
C VAL A 52 -34.02 -8.30 17.16
N THR A 53 -34.86 -7.28 17.27
CA THR A 53 -34.98 -6.23 16.25
C THR A 53 -34.29 -4.96 16.72
N GLU A 54 -34.38 -3.90 15.92
CA GLU A 54 -33.85 -2.60 16.28
C GLU A 54 -34.50 -2.02 17.54
N ASP A 55 -35.80 -2.24 17.72
CA ASP A 55 -36.63 -1.60 18.75
C ASP A 55 -37.27 -2.61 19.72
N SER A 56 -37.01 -3.92 19.57
CA SER A 56 -37.61 -4.94 20.44
C SER A 56 -36.74 -6.17 20.67
N VAL A 57 -37.00 -6.84 21.79
CA VAL A 57 -36.45 -8.17 22.11
C VAL A 57 -37.62 -9.09 22.44
N THR A 58 -37.74 -10.22 21.75
CA THR A 58 -38.78 -11.22 21.98
C THR A 58 -38.20 -12.38 22.78
N ILE A 59 -38.85 -12.72 23.89
CA ILE A 59 -38.36 -13.69 24.88
C ILE A 59 -39.48 -14.62 25.37
N ASP A 60 -39.09 -15.68 26.07
CA ASP A 60 -40.04 -16.47 26.88
C ASP A 60 -40.69 -15.62 27.98
N ASP A 61 -41.88 -16.01 28.44
CA ASP A 61 -42.58 -15.28 29.51
C ASP A 61 -41.76 -15.27 30.81
N ASP A 62 -41.23 -14.10 31.17
CA ASP A 62 -40.49 -13.86 32.41
C ASP A 62 -41.11 -12.69 33.18
N SER A 63 -41.88 -13.01 34.23
CA SER A 63 -42.55 -12.02 35.07
C SER A 63 -41.62 -11.10 35.87
N SER A 64 -40.32 -11.39 35.92
CA SER A 64 -39.34 -10.53 36.59
C SER A 64 -38.97 -9.30 35.76
N ILE A 65 -39.22 -9.33 34.44
CA ILE A 65 -38.88 -8.26 33.52
C ILE A 65 -40.07 -7.31 33.36
N ALA A 66 -39.82 -6.01 33.58
CA ALA A 66 -40.81 -4.94 33.48
C ALA A 66 -40.20 -3.70 32.81
N GLU A 67 -41.03 -2.68 32.55
CA GLU A 67 -40.56 -1.37 32.10
C GLU A 67 -39.46 -0.83 33.02
N GLY A 68 -38.37 -0.34 32.43
CA GLY A 68 -37.17 0.12 33.14
C GLY A 68 -36.14 -0.97 33.46
N ALA A 69 -36.43 -2.24 33.16
CA ALA A 69 -35.44 -3.30 33.21
C ALA A 69 -34.35 -3.09 32.14
N ILE A 70 -33.14 -3.55 32.43
CA ILE A 70 -32.05 -3.64 31.46
C ILE A 70 -31.89 -5.11 31.09
N VAL A 71 -31.98 -5.44 29.81
CA VAL A 71 -31.79 -6.79 29.30
C VAL A 71 -30.51 -6.85 28.47
N ALA A 72 -29.68 -7.86 28.71
CA ALA A 72 -28.44 -8.06 27.98
C ALA A 72 -28.26 -9.51 27.56
N GLY A 73 -27.62 -9.74 26.41
CA GLY A 73 -27.37 -11.08 25.89
C GLY A 73 -26.12 -11.12 25.01
N GLY A 74 -25.40 -12.23 25.11
CA GLY A 74 -24.29 -12.54 24.21
C GLY A 74 -24.76 -12.94 22.82
N THR A 75 -23.82 -13.35 21.97
CA THR A 75 -24.14 -13.75 20.60
C THR A 75 -24.95 -15.04 20.54
N GLY A 76 -25.90 -15.09 19.61
CA GLY A 76 -26.77 -16.24 19.40
C GLY A 76 -27.52 -16.14 18.09
N LYS A 77 -28.25 -17.21 17.71
CA LYS A 77 -28.97 -17.25 16.42
C LYS A 77 -29.95 -16.09 16.24
N ALA A 78 -30.65 -15.70 17.32
CA ALA A 78 -31.59 -14.59 17.33
C ALA A 78 -30.93 -13.22 17.58
N ALA A 79 -29.69 -13.21 18.05
CA ALA A 79 -28.94 -12.02 18.45
C ALA A 79 -27.49 -12.15 17.97
N PRO A 80 -27.22 -12.07 16.65
CA PRO A 80 -25.90 -12.37 16.09
C PRO A 80 -24.80 -11.45 16.63
N ASN A 81 -25.15 -10.23 17.06
CA ASN A 81 -24.23 -9.23 17.62
C ASN A 81 -24.34 -9.11 19.15
N GLY A 82 -25.12 -9.98 19.80
CA GLY A 82 -25.59 -9.75 21.17
C GLY A 82 -26.46 -8.49 21.28
N PHE A 83 -26.77 -8.07 22.50
CA PHE A 83 -27.53 -6.84 22.75
C PHE A 83 -27.37 -6.34 24.18
N LEU A 84 -27.57 -5.04 24.34
CA LEU A 84 -27.74 -4.35 25.62
C LEU A 84 -28.87 -3.32 25.47
N ARG A 85 -30.02 -3.59 26.08
CA ARG A 85 -31.26 -2.86 25.83
C ARG A 85 -31.96 -2.45 27.11
N LYS A 86 -32.62 -1.31 27.08
CA LYS A 86 -33.50 -0.86 28.16
C LYS A 86 -34.95 -1.05 27.74
N VAL A 87 -35.73 -1.72 28.58
CA VAL A 87 -37.14 -2.01 28.33
C VAL A 87 -37.97 -0.75 28.55
N THR A 88 -38.71 -0.35 27.53
CA THR A 88 -39.62 0.81 27.54
C THR A 88 -41.07 0.39 27.67
N SER A 89 -41.43 -0.81 27.23
CA SER A 89 -42.74 -1.40 27.47
C SER A 89 -42.70 -2.93 27.33
N VAL A 90 -43.72 -3.61 27.88
CA VAL A 90 -43.84 -5.07 27.83
C VAL A 90 -45.19 -5.46 27.25
N LYS A 91 -45.20 -6.28 26.20
CA LYS A 91 -46.40 -6.82 25.57
C LYS A 91 -46.38 -8.35 25.63
N LYS A 92 -47.50 -8.97 26.02
CA LYS A 92 -47.66 -10.43 25.95
C LYS A 92 -48.39 -10.81 24.66
N GLN A 93 -47.81 -11.71 23.87
CA GLN A 93 -48.39 -12.20 22.62
C GLN A 93 -48.13 -13.71 22.52
N ASP A 94 -49.19 -14.52 22.36
CA ASP A 94 -49.11 -15.96 22.05
C ASP A 94 -48.19 -16.83 22.96
N GLY A 95 -48.03 -16.44 24.23
CA GLY A 95 -47.19 -17.16 25.20
C GLY A 95 -45.74 -16.69 25.25
N GLU A 96 -45.38 -15.72 24.41
CA GLU A 96 -44.12 -14.99 24.42
C GLU A 96 -44.31 -13.57 24.98
N MET A 97 -43.18 -12.98 25.39
CA MET A 97 -43.12 -11.61 25.84
C MET A 97 -42.29 -10.79 24.84
N VAL A 98 -42.92 -9.78 24.25
CA VAL A 98 -42.26 -8.80 23.38
C VAL A 98 -41.93 -7.57 24.22
N LEU A 99 -40.64 -7.36 24.44
CA LEU A 99 -40.10 -6.18 25.11
C LEU A 99 -39.91 -5.10 24.05
N GLU A 100 -40.62 -3.98 24.15
CA GLU A 100 -40.21 -2.78 23.43
C GLU A 100 -39.00 -2.18 24.14
N THR A 101 -38.02 -1.73 23.38
CA THR A 101 -36.72 -1.36 23.93
C THR A 101 -36.10 -0.15 23.23
N GLU A 102 -35.20 0.50 23.95
CA GLU A 102 -34.22 1.43 23.40
C GLU A 102 -32.79 0.91 23.68
N GLN A 103 -31.79 1.46 22.98
CA GLN A 103 -30.39 1.16 23.27
C GLN A 103 -30.04 1.59 24.70
N ALA A 104 -29.49 0.68 25.50
CA ALA A 104 -28.96 1.00 26.83
C ALA A 104 -27.46 1.30 26.78
N ALA A 105 -26.98 2.08 27.75
CA ALA A 105 -25.55 2.32 27.94
C ALA A 105 -24.92 1.27 28.87
N LEU A 106 -23.60 1.08 28.79
CA LEU A 106 -22.85 0.25 29.73
C LEU A 106 -23.08 0.71 31.18
N THR A 107 -23.10 2.02 31.41
CA THR A 107 -23.41 2.62 32.72
C THR A 107 -24.86 2.43 33.17
N ASP A 108 -25.79 2.01 32.29
CA ASP A 108 -27.15 1.63 32.69
C ASP A 108 -27.17 0.26 33.37
N ALA A 109 -26.38 -0.70 32.88
CA ALA A 109 -26.27 -2.04 33.46
C ALA A 109 -25.25 -2.12 34.61
N ILE A 110 -24.10 -1.47 34.46
CA ILE A 110 -22.94 -1.66 35.31
C ILE A 110 -22.95 -0.62 36.45
N LYS A 111 -22.91 -1.10 37.69
CA LYS A 111 -22.74 -0.25 38.88
C LYS A 111 -21.25 0.04 39.16
N LYS A 112 -20.41 -0.97 38.98
CA LYS A 112 -18.96 -0.89 39.20
C LYS A 112 -18.27 -1.94 38.35
N ALA A 113 -17.17 -1.59 37.70
CA ALA A 113 -16.34 -2.51 36.94
C ALA A 113 -14.88 -2.06 36.97
N ASP A 114 -13.97 -3.02 36.92
CA ASP A 114 -12.55 -2.83 36.62
C ASP A 114 -12.10 -4.06 35.83
N ILE A 115 -12.03 -3.88 34.52
CA ILE A 115 -11.86 -4.92 33.49
C ILE A 115 -10.67 -4.52 32.64
N ASN A 116 -9.74 -5.46 32.46
CA ASN A 116 -8.57 -5.28 31.62
C ASN A 116 -8.27 -6.58 30.89
N LEU A 117 -8.54 -6.60 29.59
CA LEU A 117 -8.56 -7.83 28.79
C LEU A 117 -7.76 -7.63 27.51
N ASP A 118 -6.92 -8.61 27.20
CA ASP A 118 -6.40 -8.78 25.85
C ASP A 118 -7.16 -9.90 25.15
N ILE A 119 -7.39 -9.70 23.87
CA ILE A 119 -8.17 -10.55 22.99
C ILE A 119 -7.29 -10.88 21.79
N ASN A 120 -6.83 -12.12 21.74
CA ASN A 120 -6.10 -12.64 20.58
C ASN A 120 -7.07 -13.40 19.70
N ILE A 121 -7.14 -13.03 18.43
CA ILE A 121 -8.03 -13.64 17.43
C ILE A 121 -7.17 -14.45 16.47
N ASP A 122 -7.51 -15.73 16.29
CA ASP A 122 -6.84 -16.59 15.32
C ASP A 122 -7.45 -16.43 13.90
N PRO A 123 -6.78 -16.93 12.84
CA PRO A 123 -7.29 -16.88 11.48
C PRO A 123 -8.69 -17.45 11.29
N ASP A 124 -9.10 -18.42 12.11
CA ASP A 124 -10.41 -19.06 12.05
C ASP A 124 -11.52 -18.20 12.70
N GLY A 125 -11.13 -17.12 13.39
CA GLY A 125 -12.03 -16.25 14.15
C GLY A 125 -12.30 -16.75 15.56
N ASN A 126 -11.60 -17.78 16.03
CA ASN A 126 -11.62 -18.12 17.46
C ASN A 126 -10.80 -17.09 18.22
N HIS A 127 -11.11 -16.93 19.50
CA HIS A 127 -10.42 -15.97 20.34
C HIS A 127 -9.99 -16.59 21.66
N THR A 128 -8.87 -16.10 22.17
CA THR A 128 -8.44 -16.34 23.55
C THR A 128 -8.47 -15.01 24.31
N LEU A 129 -8.82 -15.10 25.59
CA LEU A 129 -8.89 -13.94 26.47
C LEU A 129 -7.79 -14.05 27.52
N HIS A 130 -7.05 -12.96 27.70
CA HIS A 130 -6.12 -12.80 28.81
C HIS A 130 -6.63 -11.72 29.77
N ASP A 131 -7.10 -12.13 30.95
CA ASP A 131 -7.51 -11.21 32.01
C ASP A 131 -6.32 -10.83 32.88
N HIS A 132 -5.96 -9.55 32.84
CA HIS A 132 -4.88 -8.97 33.64
C HIS A 132 -5.32 -8.60 35.07
N GLY A 133 -6.62 -8.73 35.36
CA GLY A 133 -7.23 -8.34 36.63
C GLY A 133 -7.39 -6.82 36.77
N PRO A 134 -7.79 -6.35 37.96
CA PRO A 134 -8.11 -4.94 38.18
C PRO A 134 -6.86 -4.04 38.12
N SER A 135 -7.02 -2.87 37.52
CA SER A 135 -6.01 -1.82 37.34
C SER A 135 -5.71 -1.03 38.64
N LYS A 136 -5.35 -1.76 39.71
CA LYS A 136 -5.20 -1.25 41.08
C LYS A 136 -4.34 0.01 41.17
N GLY A 137 -4.92 1.05 41.77
CA GLY A 137 -4.20 2.26 42.19
C GLY A 137 -4.16 3.39 41.18
N ASN A 138 -4.66 3.19 39.95
CA ASN A 138 -4.74 4.25 38.95
C ASN A 138 -5.99 5.12 39.14
N PRO A 139 -5.92 6.46 39.06
CA PRO A 139 -7.11 7.30 39.03
C PRO A 139 -7.92 7.12 37.73
N LEU A 140 -9.19 7.58 37.71
CA LEU A 140 -10.05 7.46 36.53
C LEU A 140 -9.52 8.45 35.49
N GLY A 141 -9.29 8.02 34.25
CA GLY A 141 -8.62 8.85 33.25
C GLY A 141 -7.09 8.69 33.21
N ALA A 142 -6.45 7.98 34.14
CA ALA A 142 -5.03 7.63 33.97
C ALA A 142 -4.88 6.49 32.96
N ALA A 143 -3.84 6.55 32.12
CA ALA A 143 -3.53 5.46 31.19
C ALA A 143 -3.34 4.15 31.96
N PRO A 144 -3.98 3.04 31.59
CA PRO A 144 -3.85 1.77 32.28
C PRO A 144 -2.38 1.33 32.34
N ALA A 145 -1.96 0.74 33.47
CA ALA A 145 -0.58 0.32 33.69
C ALA A 145 -0.29 -1.06 33.06
N HIS A 146 -0.39 -1.19 31.74
CA HIS A 146 0.02 -2.41 31.03
C HIS A 146 0.82 -2.04 29.78
N ALA A 147 1.87 -2.82 29.51
CA ALA A 147 2.55 -2.82 28.22
C ALA A 147 1.57 -3.32 27.15
N ALA A 148 1.77 -2.91 25.89
CA ALA A 148 1.04 -3.45 24.76
C ALA A 148 1.01 -4.99 24.82
N PRO A 149 -0.12 -5.65 24.45
CA PRO A 149 -0.13 -7.09 24.23
C PRO A 149 1.07 -7.44 23.37
N ALA A 150 1.88 -8.41 23.79
CA ALA A 150 2.81 -9.02 22.86
C ALA A 150 1.95 -9.69 21.78
N ALA A 151 2.08 -9.26 20.52
CA ALA A 151 1.47 -9.94 19.39
C ALA A 151 1.74 -11.44 19.56
N THR A 152 0.68 -12.24 19.76
CA THR A 152 0.84 -13.70 19.82
C THR A 152 1.32 -14.18 18.45
N ASP A 153 2.19 -15.20 18.43
CA ASP A 153 2.85 -15.82 17.25
C ASP A 153 1.88 -16.36 16.15
N GLY A 154 0.89 -15.58 15.69
CA GLY A 154 -0.12 -16.00 14.73
C GLY A 154 -0.55 -14.84 13.84
N GLU A 155 -0.22 -14.95 12.56
CA GLU A 155 -0.78 -14.13 11.49
C GLU A 155 -2.30 -14.30 11.47
N ILE A 156 -3.08 -13.21 11.44
CA ILE A 156 -4.54 -13.25 11.23
C ILE A 156 -4.87 -13.48 9.75
N PHE A 157 -3.98 -13.05 8.86
CA PHE A 157 -4.02 -13.36 7.44
C PHE A 157 -2.61 -13.57 6.88
N SER A 158 -2.54 -14.40 5.85
CA SER A 158 -1.30 -14.71 5.13
C SER A 158 -1.66 -14.90 3.66
N TYR A 159 -1.03 -14.15 2.78
CA TYR A 159 -1.21 -14.20 1.34
C TYR A 159 0.14 -14.39 0.66
N SER A 160 0.18 -15.29 -0.32
CA SER A 160 1.33 -15.44 -1.20
C SER A 160 0.87 -15.62 -2.64
N GLY A 161 1.40 -14.78 -3.52
CA GLY A 161 1.04 -14.70 -4.93
C GLY A 161 2.23 -14.30 -5.81
N ASP A 162 1.99 -14.22 -7.12
CA ASP A 162 3.03 -13.88 -8.09
C ASP A 162 3.43 -12.40 -8.02
N GLU A 163 2.51 -11.52 -7.62
CA GLU A 163 2.71 -10.06 -7.56
C GLU A 163 3.05 -9.55 -6.15
N LEU A 164 2.61 -10.26 -5.10
CA LEU A 164 2.68 -9.82 -3.71
C LEU A 164 2.73 -11.02 -2.77
N ASP A 165 3.59 -10.94 -1.75
CA ASP A 165 3.40 -11.66 -0.49
C ASP A 165 3.02 -10.65 0.61
N ALA A 166 2.03 -10.97 1.44
CA ALA A 166 1.58 -10.09 2.52
C ALA A 166 1.08 -10.88 3.71
N THR A 167 1.50 -10.47 4.90
CA THR A 167 1.08 -11.08 6.16
C THR A 167 0.69 -10.00 7.14
N GLY A 168 -0.20 -10.32 8.08
CA GLY A 168 -0.46 -9.40 9.17
C GLY A 168 -1.06 -10.07 10.38
N SER A 169 -0.93 -9.40 11.52
CA SER A 169 -1.49 -9.80 12.80
C SER A 169 -2.26 -8.65 13.43
N LEU A 170 -3.28 -8.99 14.22
CA LEU A 170 -4.11 -8.04 14.94
C LEU A 170 -4.33 -8.53 16.37
N ALA A 171 -3.92 -7.75 17.35
CA ALA A 171 -4.30 -7.96 18.75
C ALA A 171 -5.26 -6.84 19.19
N LEU A 172 -6.28 -7.19 19.97
CA LEU A 172 -7.23 -6.22 20.51
C LEU A 172 -7.13 -6.18 22.02
N SER A 173 -7.06 -4.98 22.60
CA SER A 173 -7.19 -4.78 24.05
C SER A 173 -8.47 -4.03 24.37
N LEU A 174 -9.09 -4.40 25.49
CA LEU A 174 -10.22 -3.70 26.07
C LEU A 174 -9.90 -3.35 27.52
N ASN A 175 -9.97 -2.07 27.84
CA ASN A 175 -9.98 -1.57 29.20
C ASN A 175 -11.33 -0.92 29.49
N MET A 176 -11.96 -1.33 30.59
CA MET A 176 -13.19 -0.70 31.04
C MET A 176 -13.21 -0.54 32.55
N ARG A 177 -13.49 0.68 32.98
CA ARG A 177 -13.70 0.99 34.39
C ARG A 177 -14.95 1.81 34.61
N VAL A 178 -15.82 1.30 35.47
CA VAL A 178 -17.04 2.00 35.90
C VAL A 178 -16.93 2.26 37.40
N ALA A 179 -16.98 3.53 37.79
CA ALA A 179 -17.00 3.94 39.20
C ALA A 179 -18.43 3.92 39.76
N GLU A 180 -18.57 3.79 41.09
CA GLU A 180 -19.89 3.71 41.75
C GLU A 180 -20.79 4.94 41.55
N ASN A 181 -20.22 6.09 41.18
CA ASN A 181 -20.95 7.30 40.81
C ASN A 181 -21.47 7.29 39.36
N GLY A 182 -21.23 6.21 38.62
CA GLY A 182 -21.66 6.00 37.23
C GLY A 182 -20.75 6.67 36.19
N LYS A 183 -19.54 7.12 36.55
CA LYS A 183 -18.55 7.56 35.57
C LYS A 183 -17.87 6.35 34.94
N ILE A 184 -17.68 6.39 33.62
CA ILE A 184 -17.01 5.35 32.84
C ILE A 184 -15.73 5.88 32.21
N ASP A 185 -14.75 4.99 32.11
CA ASP A 185 -13.51 5.08 31.35
C ASP A 185 -13.45 3.81 30.51
N PHE A 186 -13.57 3.94 29.19
CA PHE A 186 -13.62 2.82 28.26
C PHE A 186 -12.58 3.05 27.18
N GLU A 187 -11.74 2.07 26.93
CA GLU A 187 -10.66 2.15 25.96
C GLU A 187 -10.60 0.83 25.19
N THR A 188 -10.39 0.95 23.88
CA THR A 188 -9.99 -0.19 23.05
C THR A 188 -8.83 0.19 22.18
N LYS A 189 -7.88 -0.73 22.06
CA LYS A 189 -6.70 -0.63 21.20
C LYS A 189 -6.66 -1.80 20.23
N ALA A 190 -6.09 -1.55 19.07
CA ALA A 190 -5.76 -2.50 18.04
C ALA A 190 -4.26 -2.36 17.75
N ASP A 191 -3.51 -3.41 18.01
CA ASP A 191 -2.11 -3.53 17.63
C ASP A 191 -2.04 -4.23 16.28
N LEU A 192 -1.72 -3.47 15.24
CA LEU A 192 -1.61 -3.92 13.86
C LEU A 192 -0.15 -4.13 13.51
N ASN A 193 0.18 -5.32 13.01
CA ASN A 193 1.43 -5.57 12.29
C ASN A 193 1.09 -5.98 10.87
N LEU A 194 1.76 -5.37 9.90
CA LEU A 194 1.58 -5.62 8.48
C LEU A 194 2.96 -5.72 7.82
N ASP A 195 3.22 -6.85 7.16
CA ASP A 195 4.38 -7.03 6.30
C ASP A 195 3.91 -7.19 4.86
N SER A 196 4.66 -6.59 3.95
CA SER A 196 4.40 -6.65 2.51
C SER A 196 5.70 -6.84 1.74
N GLU A 197 5.65 -7.65 0.69
CA GLU A 197 6.73 -7.86 -0.28
C GLU A 197 6.13 -7.77 -1.69
N PHE A 198 6.23 -6.59 -2.30
CA PHE A 198 5.82 -6.35 -3.67
C PHE A 198 6.87 -6.90 -4.63
N LYS A 199 6.44 -7.67 -5.63
CA LYS A 199 7.31 -8.33 -6.63
C LYS A 199 7.23 -7.60 -7.96
N LEU A 200 8.30 -6.91 -8.32
CA LEU A 200 8.46 -6.17 -9.57
C LEU A 200 9.06 -7.10 -10.63
N GLN A 201 8.24 -7.98 -11.23
CA GLN A 201 8.71 -8.99 -12.20
C GLN A 201 7.79 -9.16 -13.42
N ASN A 202 6.47 -8.92 -13.24
CA ASN A 202 5.46 -9.15 -14.27
C ASN A 202 4.74 -7.83 -14.57
N PRO A 203 5.07 -7.14 -15.68
CA PRO A 203 4.43 -5.87 -16.01
C PRO A 203 2.92 -5.98 -16.15
N GLY A 204 2.22 -4.96 -15.67
CA GLY A 204 0.77 -4.85 -15.73
C GLY A 204 0.12 -4.41 -14.42
N ASP A 205 -1.19 -4.18 -14.50
CA ASP A 205 -2.02 -3.76 -13.37
C ASP A 205 -2.68 -4.97 -12.71
N TRP A 206 -2.84 -4.89 -11.39
CA TRP A 206 -3.52 -5.92 -10.62
C TRP A 206 -4.31 -5.33 -9.45
N ASN A 207 -5.38 -6.03 -9.07
CA ASN A 207 -6.19 -5.73 -7.89
C ASN A 207 -6.65 -7.06 -7.29
N LYS A 208 -6.49 -7.21 -5.98
CA LYS A 208 -6.74 -8.44 -5.24
C LYS A 208 -7.47 -8.11 -3.94
N ASP A 209 -8.57 -8.81 -3.70
CA ASP A 209 -9.11 -8.95 -2.34
C ASP A 209 -8.28 -10.04 -1.65
N LEU A 210 -7.35 -9.64 -0.78
CA LEU A 210 -6.43 -10.57 -0.12
C LEU A 210 -7.13 -11.35 1.00
N PHE A 211 -7.94 -10.64 1.76
CA PHE A 211 -8.64 -11.17 2.90
C PHE A 211 -9.94 -10.39 3.12
N THR A 212 -11.07 -11.09 3.01
CA THR A 212 -12.35 -10.58 3.50
C THR A 212 -12.94 -11.65 4.38
N LYS A 213 -12.73 -11.52 5.69
CA LYS A 213 -13.36 -12.38 6.68
C LYS A 213 -14.14 -11.49 7.63
N GLN A 214 -15.46 -11.66 7.68
CA GLN A 214 -16.24 -11.17 8.82
C GLN A 214 -15.63 -11.84 10.06
N ALA A 215 -14.88 -11.07 10.85
CA ALA A 215 -14.41 -11.59 12.12
C ALA A 215 -15.66 -11.88 12.96
N LEU A 216 -15.71 -13.09 13.54
CA LEU A 216 -16.87 -13.49 14.34
C LEU A 216 -17.02 -12.52 15.52
N PRO A 217 -18.25 -12.09 15.86
CA PRO A 217 -18.49 -11.31 17.06
C PRO A 217 -17.90 -11.98 18.31
N VAL A 218 -16.99 -11.29 18.97
CA VAL A 218 -16.32 -11.75 20.19
C VAL A 218 -17.21 -11.41 21.38
N THR A 219 -17.86 -12.41 21.98
CA THR A 219 -18.60 -12.22 23.24
C THR A 219 -17.70 -12.49 24.43
N ILE A 220 -17.36 -11.44 25.16
CA ILE A 220 -16.63 -11.50 26.42
C ILE A 220 -17.65 -11.68 27.54
N ILE A 221 -17.54 -12.75 28.32
CA ILE A 221 -18.33 -12.91 29.55
C ILE A 221 -17.48 -12.46 30.74
N VAL A 222 -17.83 -11.31 31.30
CA VAL A 222 -17.18 -10.78 32.51
C VAL A 222 -18.06 -11.11 33.71
N ASP A 223 -17.57 -12.01 34.58
CA ASP A 223 -18.35 -12.69 35.63
C ASP A 223 -19.59 -13.42 35.05
N ASP A 224 -20.67 -12.69 34.75
CA ASP A 224 -21.89 -13.19 34.09
C ASP A 224 -22.46 -12.22 33.03
N PHE A 225 -21.80 -11.08 32.78
CA PHE A 225 -22.29 -10.05 31.87
C PHE A 225 -21.63 -10.17 30.49
N PRO A 226 -22.42 -10.32 29.41
CA PRO A 226 -21.89 -10.38 28.05
C PRO A 226 -21.55 -8.99 27.54
N VAL A 227 -20.34 -8.82 27.01
CA VAL A 227 -19.92 -7.67 26.20
C VAL A 227 -19.50 -8.20 24.84
N THR A 228 -20.22 -7.84 23.79
CA THR A 228 -19.88 -8.28 22.43
C THR A 228 -19.10 -7.21 21.69
N LEU A 229 -17.94 -7.57 21.15
CA LEU A 229 -17.24 -6.79 20.13
C LEU A 229 -17.52 -7.41 18.77
N VAL A 230 -18.14 -6.64 17.88
CA VAL A 230 -18.37 -7.02 16.49
C VAL A 230 -17.27 -6.38 15.67
N ASN A 231 -16.35 -7.20 15.16
CA ASN A 231 -15.21 -6.73 14.39
C ASN A 231 -15.36 -7.14 12.93
N GLU A 232 -14.96 -6.29 12.00
CA GLU A 232 -14.81 -6.64 10.59
C GLU A 232 -13.42 -6.22 10.14
N LEU A 233 -12.67 -7.15 9.55
CA LEU A 233 -11.36 -6.90 8.99
C LEU A 233 -11.40 -7.22 7.51
N SER A 234 -11.09 -6.24 6.67
CA SER A 234 -10.83 -6.46 5.25
C SER A 234 -9.44 -5.97 4.87
N VAL A 235 -8.76 -6.78 4.07
CA VAL A 235 -7.45 -6.48 3.50
C VAL A 235 -7.54 -6.63 1.99
N SER A 236 -7.21 -5.56 1.28
CA SER A 236 -7.12 -5.55 -0.18
C SER A 236 -5.76 -5.05 -0.62
N ALA A 237 -5.37 -5.40 -1.83
CA ALA A 237 -4.17 -4.87 -2.42
C ALA A 237 -4.36 -4.56 -3.89
N ASN A 238 -3.66 -3.54 -4.36
CA ASN A 238 -3.62 -3.16 -5.76
C ASN A 238 -2.23 -2.65 -6.12
N GLY A 239 -1.92 -2.68 -7.41
CA GLY A 239 -0.64 -2.20 -7.87
C GLY A 239 -0.51 -2.23 -9.38
N SER A 240 0.58 -1.67 -9.85
CA SER A 240 1.01 -1.66 -11.23
C SER A 240 2.52 -1.86 -11.27
N VAL A 241 3.00 -2.60 -12.26
CA VAL A 241 4.43 -2.84 -12.46
C VAL A 241 4.80 -2.48 -13.88
N ASP A 242 5.89 -1.75 -14.05
CA ASP A 242 6.53 -1.48 -15.33
C ASP A 242 8.05 -1.60 -15.16
N THR A 243 8.62 -2.71 -15.63
CA THR A 243 10.00 -3.06 -15.29
C THR A 243 10.72 -3.82 -16.39
N GLU A 244 12.03 -3.60 -16.47
CA GLU A 244 12.96 -4.37 -17.31
C GLU A 244 13.81 -5.36 -16.48
N ALA A 245 13.80 -5.25 -15.14
CA ALA A 245 14.63 -6.04 -14.24
C ALA A 245 13.87 -6.49 -12.97
N ASP A 246 14.03 -7.76 -12.60
CA ASP A 246 13.36 -8.33 -11.43
C ASP A 246 13.85 -7.70 -10.11
N ALA A 247 12.90 -7.14 -9.35
CA ALA A 247 13.14 -6.62 -8.01
C ALA A 247 12.00 -6.94 -7.05
N THR A 248 12.24 -6.72 -5.77
CA THR A 248 11.26 -6.83 -4.69
C THR A 248 11.41 -5.64 -3.75
N VAL A 249 10.28 -5.15 -3.27
CA VAL A 249 10.22 -4.07 -2.27
C VAL A 249 9.49 -4.61 -1.05
N LYS A 250 10.18 -4.64 0.08
CA LYS A 250 9.69 -5.14 1.35
C LYS A 250 9.44 -3.98 2.29
N SER A 251 8.26 -3.95 2.89
CA SER A 251 7.87 -2.91 3.84
C SER A 251 7.11 -3.52 5.00
N SER A 252 7.40 -3.07 6.22
CA SER A 252 6.64 -3.43 7.42
C SER A 252 6.06 -2.20 8.12
N LEU A 253 4.92 -2.39 8.77
CA LEU A 253 4.24 -1.39 9.59
C LEU A 253 3.74 -2.06 10.87
N GLU A 254 4.28 -1.63 12.00
CA GLU A 254 3.68 -1.86 13.32
C GLU A 254 2.99 -0.58 13.79
N ARG A 255 1.76 -0.67 14.29
CA ARG A 255 1.05 0.51 14.82
C ARG A 255 -0.03 0.12 15.83
N THR A 256 -0.08 0.86 16.93
CA THR A 256 -1.18 0.78 17.91
C THR A 256 -2.17 1.91 17.69
N ILE A 257 -3.42 1.57 17.35
CA ILE A 257 -4.49 2.52 17.07
C ILE A 257 -5.74 2.20 17.90
N GLY A 258 -6.56 3.20 18.22
CA GLY A 258 -7.75 2.95 19.01
C GLY A 258 -8.52 4.21 19.41
N TYR A 259 -9.30 4.08 20.47
CA TYR A 259 -10.03 5.19 21.05
C TYR A 259 -10.24 5.00 22.54
N ARG A 260 -10.49 6.12 23.22
CA ARG A 260 -10.90 6.18 24.60
C ARG A 260 -12.12 7.07 24.77
N TYR A 261 -13.08 6.59 25.54
CA TYR A 261 -14.24 7.34 26.02
C TYR A 261 -14.14 7.57 27.53
N LEU A 262 -14.16 8.83 27.95
CA LEU A 262 -14.17 9.21 29.37
C LEU A 262 -15.40 10.08 29.70
N SER A 263 -16.15 9.70 30.74
CA SER A 263 -17.31 10.49 31.21
C SER A 263 -16.90 11.93 31.53
N GLY A 264 -17.41 12.87 30.73
CA GLY A 264 -17.18 14.31 30.88
C GLY A 264 -16.17 14.90 29.89
N GLU A 265 -15.35 14.07 29.25
CA GLU A 265 -14.39 14.48 28.22
C GLU A 265 -14.80 13.98 26.82
N GLY A 266 -15.53 12.86 26.73
CA GLY A 266 -16.01 12.31 25.47
C GLY A 266 -15.00 11.36 24.83
N LEU A 267 -15.05 11.24 23.51
CA LEU A 267 -14.12 10.42 22.73
C LEU A 267 -12.79 11.14 22.50
N SER A 268 -11.71 10.37 22.54
CA SER A 268 -10.35 10.77 22.15
C SER A 268 -9.70 9.63 21.38
N PRO A 269 -8.92 9.94 20.32
CA PRO A 269 -8.20 8.92 19.57
C PRO A 269 -6.99 8.39 20.35
N ILE A 270 -6.59 7.17 20.02
CA ILE A 270 -5.31 6.57 20.41
C ILE A 270 -4.56 6.31 19.11
N ASP A 271 -3.34 6.83 19.06
CA ASP A 271 -2.38 6.65 17.97
C ASP A 271 -0.99 6.65 18.62
N GLU A 272 -0.43 5.47 18.84
CA GLU A 272 0.81 5.23 19.58
C GLU A 272 1.92 4.73 18.62
N GLU A 273 3.13 4.51 19.17
CA GLU A 273 4.38 4.27 18.43
C GLU A 273 4.25 3.30 17.24
N SER A 274 5.11 3.53 16.24
CA SER A 274 5.23 2.68 15.07
C SER A 274 6.67 2.27 14.84
N GLU A 275 6.90 0.98 14.65
CA GLU A 275 8.13 0.44 14.08
C GLU A 275 7.91 0.14 12.60
N GLN A 276 8.93 0.38 11.79
CA GLN A 276 8.81 0.39 10.34
C GLN A 276 10.12 -0.04 9.72
N THR A 277 10.04 -0.88 8.69
CA THR A 277 11.19 -1.26 7.89
C THR A 277 10.88 -1.10 6.41
N PHE A 278 11.92 -0.83 5.63
CA PHE A 278 11.86 -0.73 4.19
C PHE A 278 13.15 -1.29 3.61
N GLU A 279 13.05 -2.26 2.70
CA GLU A 279 14.19 -2.91 2.06
C GLU A 279 13.89 -3.25 0.59
N ILE A 280 14.89 -3.15 -0.26
CA ILE A 280 14.82 -3.51 -1.67
C ILE A 280 15.77 -4.68 -1.91
N ALA A 281 15.32 -5.68 -2.68
CA ALA A 281 16.20 -6.70 -3.21
C ALA A 281 16.04 -6.83 -4.73
N ALA A 282 17.15 -6.77 -5.45
CA ALA A 282 17.21 -6.92 -6.90
C ALA A 282 17.91 -8.24 -7.28
N ALA A 283 17.43 -8.90 -8.34
CA ALA A 283 18.05 -10.11 -8.86
C ALA A 283 19.42 -9.82 -9.51
N ASP A 284 19.52 -8.72 -10.26
CA ASP A 284 20.79 -8.14 -10.72
C ASP A 284 21.17 -6.97 -9.79
N GLN A 285 22.22 -7.18 -9.01
CA GLN A 285 22.72 -6.16 -8.08
C GLN A 285 23.62 -5.13 -8.79
N ASP A 286 23.99 -5.34 -10.06
CA ASP A 286 24.83 -4.43 -10.83
C ASP A 286 24.01 -3.45 -11.68
N ASN A 287 22.81 -3.85 -12.13
CA ASN A 287 21.90 -3.00 -12.91
C ASN A 287 20.46 -3.23 -12.45
N LEU A 288 19.73 -2.16 -12.14
CA LEU A 288 18.33 -2.21 -11.75
C LEU A 288 17.56 -1.16 -12.55
N ASP A 289 16.62 -1.58 -13.40
CA ASP A 289 15.64 -0.70 -14.04
C ASP A 289 14.25 -1.25 -13.75
N ALA A 290 13.62 -0.68 -12.72
CA ALA A 290 12.32 -1.14 -12.26
C ALA A 290 11.49 0.03 -11.75
N SER A 291 10.22 0.04 -12.16
CA SER A 291 9.22 0.93 -11.62
C SER A 291 7.95 0.17 -11.26
N GLY A 292 7.21 0.67 -10.29
CA GLY A 292 5.96 0.09 -9.88
C GLY A 292 5.33 0.82 -8.71
N HIS A 293 4.04 0.62 -8.59
CA HIS A 293 3.23 1.05 -7.47
C HIS A 293 2.60 -0.16 -6.82
N GLY A 294 2.53 -0.18 -5.49
CA GLY A 294 1.88 -1.24 -4.73
C GLY A 294 1.29 -0.69 -3.45
N ALA A 295 0.02 -1.01 -3.19
CA ALA A 295 -0.66 -0.65 -1.97
C ALA A 295 -1.36 -1.86 -1.34
N VAL A 296 -1.13 -2.08 -0.04
CA VAL A 296 -1.91 -2.99 0.80
C VAL A 296 -2.75 -2.14 1.76
N ASN A 297 -4.07 -2.28 1.69
CA ASN A 297 -5.03 -1.52 2.47
C ASN A 297 -5.69 -2.42 3.50
N VAL A 298 -5.74 -1.95 4.74
CA VAL A 298 -6.38 -2.60 5.89
C VAL A 298 -7.54 -1.72 6.36
N ASN A 299 -8.72 -2.31 6.44
CA ASN A 299 -9.89 -1.67 7.01
C ASN A 299 -10.41 -2.49 8.19
N LEU A 300 -10.42 -1.88 9.36
CA LEU A 300 -10.89 -2.46 10.62
C LEU A 300 -12.12 -1.69 11.10
N THR A 301 -13.24 -2.38 11.24
CA THR A 301 -14.35 -1.90 12.06
C THR A 301 -14.40 -2.69 13.35
N SER A 302 -14.65 -2.01 14.46
CA SER A 302 -14.90 -2.63 15.76
C SER A 302 -16.07 -1.92 16.41
N SER A 303 -17.08 -2.64 16.87
CA SER A 303 -18.25 -2.03 17.51
C SER A 303 -18.76 -2.84 18.69
N VAL A 304 -19.18 -2.13 19.74
CA VAL A 304 -19.77 -2.74 20.93
C VAL A 304 -21.24 -3.08 20.62
N PHE A 305 -21.61 -4.35 20.74
CA PHE A 305 -22.91 -4.94 20.37
C PHE A 305 -23.37 -4.67 18.93
N GLY A 306 -22.46 -4.31 18.02
CA GLY A 306 -22.83 -3.90 16.66
C GLY A 306 -23.46 -2.51 16.57
N ILE A 307 -23.34 -1.70 17.64
CA ILE A 307 -24.07 -0.44 17.78
C ILE A 307 -23.18 0.77 17.56
N ALA A 308 -21.99 0.79 18.17
CA ALA A 308 -21.05 1.89 17.96
C ALA A 308 -19.60 1.47 18.16
N GLY A 309 -18.71 2.13 17.43
CA GLY A 309 -17.27 1.97 17.54
C GLY A 309 -16.53 2.50 16.31
N PRO A 310 -15.20 2.36 16.28
CA PRO A 310 -14.37 2.93 15.24
C PRO A 310 -14.43 2.13 13.94
N GLU A 311 -14.29 2.85 12.85
CA GLU A 311 -13.88 2.38 11.54
C GLU A 311 -12.52 3.03 11.26
N ILE A 312 -11.51 2.20 10.99
CA ILE A 312 -10.12 2.63 10.81
C ILE A 312 -9.60 2.06 9.50
N THR A 313 -9.09 2.94 8.65
CA THR A 313 -8.42 2.58 7.39
C THR A 313 -6.95 2.95 7.47
N THR A 314 -6.07 1.99 7.20
CA THR A 314 -4.63 2.20 7.11
C THR A 314 -3.99 1.21 6.13
N GLY A 315 -2.67 1.17 6.02
CA GLY A 315 -2.00 0.29 5.08
C GLY A 315 -0.56 0.68 4.81
N ILE A 316 0.02 0.07 3.78
CA ILE A 316 1.30 0.44 3.18
C ILE A 316 1.02 0.79 1.73
N ASP A 317 1.46 1.97 1.31
CA ASP A 317 1.37 2.49 -0.05
C ASP A 317 2.80 2.82 -0.51
N THR A 318 3.26 2.19 -1.59
CA THR A 318 4.63 2.26 -2.08
C THR A 318 4.68 2.62 -3.55
N ASP A 319 5.36 3.72 -3.86
CA ASP A 319 5.82 4.09 -5.19
C ASP A 319 7.32 3.81 -5.29
N PHE A 320 7.73 3.13 -6.34
CA PHE A 320 9.13 2.80 -6.61
C PHE A 320 9.45 3.10 -8.07
N ASP A 321 10.48 3.90 -8.32
CA ASP A 321 11.06 4.13 -9.64
C ASP A 321 12.58 4.22 -9.50
N ALA A 322 13.30 3.28 -10.09
CA ALA A 322 14.76 3.28 -10.05
C ALA A 322 15.36 2.80 -11.38
N SER A 323 16.37 3.54 -11.84
CA SER A 323 17.24 3.16 -12.96
C SER A 323 18.70 3.35 -12.52
N LEU A 324 19.32 2.28 -12.05
CA LEU A 324 20.59 2.26 -11.34
C LEU A 324 21.63 1.36 -12.03
N GLU A 325 22.88 1.83 -12.03
CA GLU A 325 24.07 1.10 -12.45
C GLU A 325 25.12 1.17 -11.32
N ARG A 326 25.67 0.03 -10.93
CA ARG A 326 26.67 -0.05 -9.85
C ARG A 326 27.91 0.79 -10.19
N ALA A 327 28.29 1.66 -9.27
CA ALA A 327 29.46 2.50 -9.44
C ALA A 327 30.77 1.70 -9.32
N LYS A 328 31.80 2.12 -10.06
CA LYS A 328 33.16 1.55 -9.94
C LYS A 328 33.84 2.04 -8.67
N PRO A 329 34.69 1.22 -8.01
CA PRO A 329 35.46 1.64 -6.85
C PRO A 329 36.30 2.90 -7.13
N GLY A 330 36.23 3.90 -6.24
CA GLY A 330 36.98 5.16 -6.35
C GLY A 330 36.29 6.30 -7.11
N THR A 331 35.05 6.09 -7.57
CA THR A 331 34.14 7.18 -7.98
C THR A 331 33.73 7.94 -6.72
N GLY A 332 33.65 9.27 -6.73
CA GLY A 332 33.38 10.09 -5.53
C GLY A 332 32.19 9.60 -4.70
N GLU A 333 32.46 8.80 -3.66
CA GLU A 333 31.47 7.94 -3.01
C GLU A 333 30.38 8.71 -2.26
N SER A 334 30.65 9.95 -1.83
CA SER A 334 29.74 10.73 -0.98
C SER A 334 28.47 11.26 -1.67
N GLU A 335 28.36 11.14 -3.00
CA GLU A 335 27.20 11.66 -3.75
C GLU A 335 26.37 10.55 -4.41
N LEU A 336 26.84 9.30 -4.41
CA LEU A 336 26.17 8.17 -5.06
C LEU A 336 24.87 7.76 -4.34
N ILE A 337 24.07 6.94 -5.02
CA ILE A 337 22.82 6.41 -4.49
C ILE A 337 23.10 5.16 -3.67
N GLU A 338 22.56 5.13 -2.45
CA GLU A 338 22.52 3.95 -1.58
C GLU A 338 21.04 3.71 -1.22
N LEU A 339 20.54 2.52 -1.50
CA LEU A 339 19.18 2.12 -1.16
C LEU A 339 19.22 0.96 -0.15
N PRO A 340 18.34 0.95 0.87
CA PRO A 340 18.25 -0.16 1.83
C PRO A 340 18.08 -1.51 1.14
N GLY A 341 18.85 -2.51 1.57
CA GLY A 341 18.79 -3.88 1.03
C GLY A 341 19.62 -4.14 -0.24
N LEU A 342 20.10 -3.09 -0.93
CA LEU A 342 21.07 -3.24 -2.02
C LEU A 342 22.51 -3.17 -1.51
N ASP A 343 23.37 -4.03 -2.06
CA ASP A 343 24.79 -4.05 -1.68
C ASP A 343 25.54 -2.97 -2.46
N GLY A 344 25.95 -1.86 -1.85
CA GLY A 344 26.89 -0.89 -2.43
C GLY A 344 26.27 0.40 -2.97
N THR A 345 27.04 1.12 -3.79
CA THR A 345 26.70 2.48 -4.27
C THR A 345 26.42 2.49 -5.77
N TYR A 346 25.43 3.30 -6.17
CA TYR A 346 24.91 3.34 -7.54
C TYR A 346 24.97 4.73 -8.16
N ALA A 347 25.13 4.75 -9.47
CA ALA A 347 24.82 5.88 -10.33
C ALA A 347 23.46 5.64 -10.99
N GLY A 348 22.68 6.68 -11.21
CA GLY A 348 21.35 6.55 -11.77
C GLY A 348 20.34 7.54 -11.21
N SER A 349 19.07 7.20 -11.35
CA SER A 349 17.95 7.85 -10.67
C SER A 349 17.27 6.85 -9.74
N ALA A 350 16.82 7.32 -8.59
CA ALA A 350 15.90 6.61 -7.71
C ALA A 350 14.93 7.61 -7.09
N ASP A 351 13.64 7.37 -7.28
CA ASP A 351 12.54 8.02 -6.59
C ASP A 351 11.68 6.93 -5.93
N VAL A 352 11.71 6.88 -4.61
CA VAL A 352 11.12 5.81 -3.81
C VAL A 352 10.37 6.45 -2.65
N LYS A 353 9.09 6.10 -2.52
CA LYS A 353 8.24 6.61 -1.47
C LYS A 353 7.37 5.48 -0.93
N ALA A 354 7.49 5.18 0.36
CA ALA A 354 6.59 4.29 1.09
C ALA A 354 5.91 5.08 2.20
N THR A 355 4.59 4.97 2.30
CA THR A 355 3.78 5.67 3.29
C THR A 355 2.72 4.78 3.91
N ALA A 356 2.25 5.17 5.09
CA ALA A 356 1.10 4.57 5.74
C ALA A 356 -0.03 5.62 5.88
N PRO A 357 -1.07 5.58 5.02
CA PRO A 357 -2.24 6.42 5.20
C PRO A 357 -2.98 6.03 6.48
N LEU A 358 -3.67 6.99 7.11
CA LEU A 358 -4.45 6.70 8.30
C LEU A 358 -5.67 7.62 8.43
N GLU A 359 -6.84 6.99 8.52
CA GLU A 359 -8.12 7.64 8.76
C GLU A 359 -8.93 6.83 9.77
N ALA A 360 -9.51 7.50 10.77
CA ALA A 360 -10.36 6.87 11.76
C ALA A 360 -11.62 7.70 12.02
N LYS A 361 -12.77 7.02 12.00
CA LYS A 361 -14.08 7.60 12.33
C LYS A 361 -14.75 6.77 13.39
N PHE A 362 -15.58 7.40 14.21
CA PHE A 362 -16.39 6.70 15.19
C PHE A 362 -17.85 6.72 14.76
N ASN A 363 -18.38 5.54 14.46
CA ASN A 363 -19.74 5.36 13.96
C ASN A 363 -20.67 4.90 15.09
N ALA A 364 -21.93 5.36 15.08
CA ALA A 364 -22.99 4.88 15.97
C ALA A 364 -24.32 4.74 15.20
N SER A 365 -25.04 3.63 15.40
CA SER A 365 -26.28 3.34 14.66
C SER A 365 -27.35 4.42 14.85
N GLU A 366 -28.15 4.72 13.82
CA GLU A 366 -29.12 5.85 13.82
C GLU A 366 -30.11 5.90 14.98
N LYS A 367 -30.45 4.76 15.60
CA LYS A 367 -31.32 4.71 16.79
C LYS A 367 -30.57 4.55 18.11
N ALA A 368 -29.24 4.48 18.10
CA ALA A 368 -28.45 4.37 19.33
C ALA A 368 -28.41 5.67 20.13
N GLY A 369 -28.51 5.54 21.46
CA GLY A 369 -27.99 6.53 22.40
C GLY A 369 -26.46 6.43 22.53
N ASN A 370 -25.88 7.18 23.45
CA ASN A 370 -24.47 6.98 23.82
C ASN A 370 -24.33 5.59 24.48
N PRO A 371 -23.58 4.63 23.90
CA PRO A 371 -23.51 3.27 24.41
C PRO A 371 -22.64 3.14 25.67
N PHE A 372 -21.88 4.17 26.03
CA PHE A 372 -21.00 4.17 27.20
C PHE A 372 -21.67 4.82 28.41
N ASP A 373 -22.23 6.02 28.23
CA ASP A 373 -22.78 6.87 29.30
C ASP A 373 -24.23 7.29 29.03
N GLY A 374 -25.17 6.69 29.77
CA GLY A 374 -26.61 6.97 29.64
C GLY A 374 -27.02 8.39 30.06
N LYS A 375 -26.11 9.19 30.63
CA LYS A 375 -26.35 10.60 31.01
C LYS A 375 -25.82 11.59 29.99
N GLN A 376 -25.07 11.14 28.98
CA GLN A 376 -24.43 12.00 27.99
C GLN A 376 -25.10 11.91 26.62
N SER A 377 -24.94 12.96 25.81
CA SER A 377 -25.59 13.02 24.51
C SER A 377 -24.88 12.16 23.45
N ARG A 378 -25.65 11.62 22.51
CA ARG A 378 -25.14 10.88 21.35
C ARG A 378 -24.21 11.69 20.44
N LYS A 379 -24.35 13.03 20.38
CA LYS A 379 -23.46 13.89 19.58
C LYS A 379 -21.98 13.77 19.95
N MET A 380 -21.66 13.21 21.12
CA MET A 380 -20.29 12.98 21.56
C MET A 380 -19.66 11.72 20.96
N VAL A 381 -20.42 10.92 20.20
CA VAL A 381 -19.99 9.61 19.67
C VAL A 381 -20.29 9.41 18.19
N ASP A 382 -20.45 10.49 17.42
CA ASP A 382 -20.58 10.44 15.95
C ASP A 382 -19.65 11.51 15.38
N ALA A 383 -18.39 11.14 15.19
CA ALA A 383 -17.30 12.08 14.94
C ALA A 383 -16.15 11.43 14.16
N GLU A 384 -15.50 12.22 13.31
CA GLU A 384 -14.16 11.91 12.85
C GLU A 384 -13.22 11.93 14.06
N LEU A 385 -12.51 10.83 14.29
CA LEU A 385 -11.56 10.75 15.40
C LEU A 385 -10.28 11.46 15.00
N PHE A 386 -9.75 11.12 13.82
CA PHE A 386 -8.62 11.78 13.21
C PHE A 386 -8.47 11.34 11.75
N LYS A 387 -7.84 12.22 10.96
CA LYS A 387 -7.36 11.93 9.63
C LYS A 387 -5.95 12.52 9.54
N ALA A 388 -4.97 11.71 9.19
CA ALA A 388 -3.63 12.21 8.97
C ALA A 388 -3.66 13.19 7.80
N GLU A 389 -3.22 14.44 8.01
CA GLU A 389 -3.14 15.44 6.91
C GLU A 389 -2.15 14.97 5.84
N GLU A 390 -1.03 14.41 6.28
CA GLU A 390 -0.03 13.74 5.45
C GLU A 390 0.10 12.29 5.93
N PRO A 391 0.16 11.31 5.01
CA PRO A 391 0.47 9.92 5.36
C PRO A 391 1.77 9.82 6.17
N LEU A 392 1.86 8.85 7.06
CA LEU A 392 3.10 8.59 7.79
C LEU A 392 4.16 8.10 6.80
N GLU A 393 5.28 8.81 6.72
CA GLU A 393 6.40 8.44 5.85
C GLU A 393 7.13 7.23 6.46
N LEU A 394 7.10 6.10 5.74
CA LEU A 394 7.87 4.90 6.08
C LEU A 394 9.29 5.00 5.54
N TYR A 395 9.39 5.47 4.31
CA TYR A 395 10.64 5.72 3.62
C TYR A 395 10.40 6.74 2.50
N ALA A 396 11.27 7.72 2.38
CA ALA A 396 11.31 8.60 1.21
C ALA A 396 12.76 8.83 0.78
N TYR A 397 13.02 8.60 -0.49
CA TYR A 397 14.31 8.82 -1.09
C TYR A 397 14.14 9.28 -2.52
N SER A 398 14.73 10.42 -2.86
CA SER A 398 14.77 10.92 -4.23
C SER A 398 16.15 11.47 -4.53
N ARG A 399 16.82 10.89 -5.52
CA ARG A 399 18.12 11.35 -6.01
C ARG A 399 18.35 10.92 -7.46
N GLU A 400 19.00 11.79 -8.20
CA GLU A 400 19.52 11.52 -9.54
C GLU A 400 21.00 11.91 -9.59
N ILE A 401 21.87 10.98 -9.99
CA ILE A 401 23.31 11.21 -10.11
C ILE A 401 23.95 10.33 -11.19
N TYR A 402 24.59 10.97 -12.18
CA TYR A 402 25.31 10.28 -13.25
C TYR A 402 26.77 10.74 -13.29
N PRO A 403 27.68 10.11 -12.52
CA PRO A 403 29.11 10.31 -12.69
C PRO A 403 29.54 9.97 -14.13
N GLU A 404 30.70 10.49 -14.56
CA GLU A 404 31.18 10.31 -15.93
C GLU A 404 31.15 8.83 -16.37
N GLY A 405 30.36 8.54 -17.42
CA GLY A 405 30.25 7.21 -18.02
C GLY A 405 29.06 6.32 -17.59
N SER A 406 28.15 6.76 -16.71
CA SER A 406 26.93 6.01 -16.31
C SER A 406 25.64 6.73 -16.76
N GLY A 407 24.63 5.98 -17.21
CA GLY A 407 23.34 6.51 -17.75
C GLY A 407 23.17 6.42 -19.28
N GLY A 408 24.18 5.91 -19.99
CA GLY A 408 24.19 5.91 -21.45
C GLY A 408 23.50 4.76 -22.16
N LYS A 409 23.25 3.64 -21.48
CA LYS A 409 22.77 2.42 -22.14
C LYS A 409 21.31 2.54 -22.59
N LYS A 410 20.41 3.07 -21.74
CA LYS A 410 18.98 3.26 -22.07
C LYS A 410 18.78 4.21 -23.24
N ALA A 411 19.40 5.39 -23.18
CA ALA A 411 19.36 6.37 -24.28
C ALA A 411 19.90 5.78 -25.60
N LEU A 412 20.94 4.94 -25.57
CA LEU A 412 21.43 4.27 -26.79
C LEU A 412 20.52 3.12 -27.26
N ALA A 413 19.85 2.41 -26.35
CA ALA A 413 18.92 1.34 -26.68
C ALA A 413 17.67 1.89 -27.39
N GLU A 414 17.13 3.01 -26.91
CA GLU A 414 16.01 3.69 -27.57
C GLU A 414 16.33 4.14 -29.00
N LEU A 415 17.61 4.36 -29.33
CA LEU A 415 18.03 4.72 -30.67
C LEU A 415 18.08 3.54 -31.64
N GLU A 416 18.07 2.28 -31.18
CA GLU A 416 18.22 1.12 -32.05
C GLU A 416 17.14 1.09 -33.16
N GLY A 417 17.58 0.97 -34.41
CA GLY A 417 16.73 0.98 -35.59
C GLY A 417 16.30 2.37 -36.08
N LYS A 418 16.60 3.45 -35.33
CA LYS A 418 16.30 4.82 -35.78
C LYS A 418 17.30 5.28 -36.83
N MET A 419 16.80 6.07 -37.79
CA MET A 419 17.63 6.66 -38.83
C MET A 419 17.71 8.18 -38.66
N PHE A 420 18.92 8.71 -38.53
CA PHE A 420 19.18 10.14 -38.51
C PHE A 420 19.52 10.63 -39.91
N VAL A 421 18.97 11.79 -40.29
CA VAL A 421 19.22 12.43 -41.58
C VAL A 421 19.81 13.82 -41.38
N PHE A 422 20.86 14.10 -42.15
CA PHE A 422 21.49 15.40 -42.31
C PHE A 422 21.32 15.85 -43.76
N SER A 423 20.62 16.95 -43.99
CA SER A 423 20.45 17.54 -45.31
C SER A 423 20.09 19.03 -45.20
N SER A 424 20.27 19.80 -46.28
CA SER A 424 19.76 21.18 -46.35
C SER A 424 18.29 21.27 -46.79
N GLY A 425 17.59 20.14 -46.97
CA GLY A 425 16.23 20.09 -47.54
C GLY A 425 16.11 20.61 -49.00
N ALA A 426 17.21 21.03 -49.61
CA ALA A 426 17.30 21.56 -50.96
C ALA A 426 18.53 20.97 -51.67
N GLY A 427 18.31 20.38 -52.85
CA GLY A 427 19.34 19.64 -53.59
C GLY A 427 19.15 18.13 -53.46
N ALA A 428 19.92 17.37 -54.24
CA ALA A 428 19.89 15.91 -54.24
C ALA A 428 21.06 15.35 -53.42
N TRP A 429 21.19 15.82 -52.18
CA TRP A 429 22.21 15.35 -51.24
C TRP A 429 21.63 15.07 -49.85
N ASN A 430 22.20 14.10 -49.15
CA ASN A 430 21.99 13.86 -47.72
C ASN A 430 23.09 12.94 -47.16
N THR A 431 23.28 13.02 -45.85
CA THR A 431 23.94 11.97 -45.07
C THR A 431 22.90 11.31 -44.17
N SER A 432 22.91 9.99 -44.10
CA SER A 432 22.06 9.22 -43.20
C SER A 432 22.90 8.26 -42.38
N ILE A 433 22.49 8.04 -41.12
CA ILE A 433 23.00 6.94 -40.30
C ILE A 433 21.82 6.13 -39.76
N THR A 434 21.95 4.81 -39.71
CA THR A 434 21.01 3.91 -39.04
C THR A 434 21.69 3.36 -37.80
N MET A 435 21.06 3.61 -36.66
CA MET A 435 21.54 3.17 -35.36
C MET A 435 21.29 1.68 -35.17
N GLU A 436 22.30 1.00 -34.66
CA GLU A 436 22.33 -0.40 -34.28
C GLU A 436 22.55 -0.52 -32.77
N LYS A 437 22.50 -1.75 -32.26
CA LYS A 437 22.71 -2.05 -30.85
C LYS A 437 24.04 -1.50 -30.29
N ASP A 438 24.01 -1.09 -29.03
CA ASP A 438 25.16 -0.58 -28.25
C ASP A 438 25.84 0.68 -28.86
N GLY A 439 25.03 1.51 -29.52
CA GLY A 439 25.45 2.79 -30.11
C GLY A 439 26.23 2.66 -31.43
N LYS A 440 26.33 1.45 -32.01
CA LYS A 440 26.91 1.26 -33.35
C LYS A 440 26.01 1.87 -34.41
N PHE A 441 26.56 2.22 -35.56
CA PHE A 441 25.76 2.65 -36.70
C PHE A 441 26.44 2.33 -38.02
N THR A 442 25.62 2.21 -39.06
CA THR A 442 26.03 2.26 -40.47
C THR A 442 25.53 3.56 -41.09
N GLY A 443 26.27 4.12 -42.04
CA GLY A 443 25.95 5.41 -42.63
C GLY A 443 26.28 5.49 -44.11
N SER A 444 25.52 6.33 -44.81
CA SER A 444 25.70 6.65 -46.23
C SER A 444 25.62 8.15 -46.46
N TYR A 445 26.46 8.66 -47.37
CA TYR A 445 26.42 10.02 -47.88
C TYR A 445 26.24 9.96 -49.40
N ILE A 446 25.40 10.84 -49.92
CA ILE A 446 25.21 11.05 -51.35
C ILE A 446 25.05 12.54 -51.64
N ASP A 447 25.67 13.03 -52.71
CA ASP A 447 25.39 14.30 -53.37
C ASP A 447 25.37 14.07 -54.89
N ALA A 448 24.19 14.05 -55.46
CA ALA A 448 23.95 13.70 -56.85
C ALA A 448 23.51 14.90 -57.68
N ASN A 449 24.07 15.02 -58.88
CA ASN A 449 23.58 15.96 -59.88
C ASN A 449 23.54 15.30 -61.27
N VAL A 450 23.12 16.05 -62.29
CA VAL A 450 22.98 15.53 -63.66
C VAL A 450 24.31 15.09 -64.31
N ARG A 451 25.47 15.47 -63.75
CA ARG A 451 26.81 15.19 -64.29
C ARG A 451 27.59 14.14 -63.51
N GLY A 452 27.17 13.78 -62.30
CA GLY A 452 27.90 12.86 -61.44
C GLY A 452 27.35 12.80 -60.02
N GLU A 453 27.99 11.98 -59.19
CA GLU A 453 27.61 11.70 -57.80
C GLU A 453 28.85 11.67 -56.92
N HIS A 454 28.79 12.31 -55.75
CA HIS A 454 29.73 12.12 -54.66
C HIS A 454 29.09 11.22 -53.62
N THR A 455 29.77 10.17 -53.16
CA THR A 455 29.18 9.22 -52.22
C THR A 455 30.19 8.64 -51.24
N ALA A 456 29.74 8.27 -50.04
CA ALA A 456 30.53 7.52 -49.08
C ALA A 456 29.64 6.55 -48.30
N GLU A 457 30.13 5.33 -48.07
CA GLU A 457 29.60 4.40 -47.07
C GLU A 457 30.55 4.34 -45.88
N PHE A 458 30.02 4.29 -44.67
CA PHE A 458 30.79 4.31 -43.43
C PHE A 458 30.07 3.61 -42.27
N ASN A 459 30.80 3.35 -41.20
CA ASN A 459 30.27 2.88 -39.92
C ASN A 459 31.02 3.54 -38.78
N GLY A 460 30.43 3.53 -37.59
CA GLY A 460 31.04 4.05 -36.38
C GLY A 460 30.28 3.60 -35.15
N ARG A 461 30.65 4.16 -34.01
CA ARG A 461 30.00 3.91 -32.72
C ARG A 461 29.96 5.16 -31.87
N PHE A 462 28.81 5.44 -31.27
CA PHE A 462 28.68 6.42 -30.21
C PHE A 462 28.82 5.77 -28.84
N GLU A 463 29.58 6.41 -27.97
CA GLU A 463 29.61 6.15 -26.54
C GLU A 463 29.07 7.36 -25.80
N VAL A 464 28.19 7.15 -24.83
CA VAL A 464 27.69 8.24 -23.99
C VAL A 464 28.81 8.66 -23.04
N ALA A 465 29.17 9.94 -23.11
CA ALA A 465 30.14 10.53 -22.19
C ALA A 465 29.46 10.98 -20.89
N LYS A 466 28.33 11.68 -20.99
CA LYS A 466 27.51 12.10 -19.84
C LYS A 466 26.11 12.54 -20.27
N ARG A 467 25.13 12.50 -19.37
CA ARG A 467 23.89 13.25 -19.49
C ARG A 467 24.12 14.70 -19.03
N VAL A 468 23.52 15.67 -19.70
CA VAL A 468 23.64 17.11 -19.38
C VAL A 468 22.42 17.58 -18.59
N ASP A 469 21.23 17.14 -19.01
CA ASP A 469 19.94 17.47 -18.40
C ASP A 469 18.91 16.39 -18.79
N GLU A 470 17.62 16.61 -18.48
CA GLU A 470 16.57 15.62 -18.73
C GLU A 470 16.44 15.25 -20.22
N TYR A 471 16.84 16.13 -21.14
CA TYR A 471 16.68 15.99 -22.59
C TYR A 471 17.99 15.88 -23.38
N THR A 472 19.16 16.04 -22.77
CA THR A 472 20.44 16.16 -23.48
C THR A 472 21.49 15.17 -22.98
N TYR A 473 22.17 14.49 -23.91
CA TYR A 473 23.35 13.68 -23.65
C TYR A 473 24.54 14.14 -24.48
N LYS A 474 25.74 14.10 -23.91
CA LYS A 474 27.01 14.27 -24.62
C LYS A 474 27.50 12.89 -25.05
N LEU A 475 27.77 12.71 -26.34
CA LEU A 475 28.29 11.51 -26.96
C LEU A 475 29.73 11.72 -27.45
N LYS A 476 30.49 10.62 -27.53
CA LYS A 476 31.79 10.53 -28.18
C LYS A 476 31.70 9.58 -29.36
N LEU A 477 32.11 10.04 -30.53
CA LEU A 477 32.27 9.21 -31.71
C LEU A 477 33.56 8.38 -31.62
N LYS A 478 33.42 7.07 -31.82
CA LYS A 478 34.48 6.06 -31.82
C LYS A 478 34.40 5.24 -33.09
N ASP A 479 35.54 4.65 -33.46
CA ASP A 479 35.64 3.65 -34.52
C ASP A 479 35.05 4.06 -35.88
N LEU A 480 35.01 5.36 -36.18
CA LEU A 480 34.56 5.86 -37.48
C LEU A 480 35.45 5.30 -38.60
N LYS A 481 34.82 4.60 -39.55
CA LYS A 481 35.51 3.98 -40.68
C LYS A 481 34.69 4.11 -41.96
N THR A 482 35.25 4.79 -42.95
CA THR A 482 34.76 4.78 -44.33
C THR A 482 35.05 3.42 -44.98
N THR A 483 34.03 2.79 -45.57
CA THR A 483 34.12 1.47 -46.21
C THR A 483 34.26 1.55 -47.73
N THR A 484 33.99 2.73 -48.29
CA THR A 484 34.23 3.06 -49.70
C THR A 484 35.64 3.63 -49.91
N PRO A 485 36.24 3.48 -51.12
CA PRO A 485 37.60 3.90 -51.39
C PRO A 485 37.70 5.40 -51.68
N THR A 486 37.72 6.23 -50.63
CA THR A 486 37.79 7.69 -50.73
C THR A 486 38.87 8.18 -51.72
N GLY A 487 38.50 9.10 -52.61
CA GLY A 487 39.34 9.69 -53.65
C GLY A 487 39.34 8.92 -54.97
N GLU A 488 38.78 7.71 -55.02
CA GLU A 488 38.61 6.97 -56.27
C GLU A 488 37.38 7.44 -57.06
N LYS A 489 37.45 7.29 -58.40
CA LYS A 489 36.33 7.59 -59.30
C LYS A 489 35.97 6.36 -60.13
N THR A 490 34.69 6.13 -60.34
CA THR A 490 34.17 5.09 -61.22
C THR A 490 33.10 5.64 -62.15
N GLU A 491 32.98 5.06 -63.34
CA GLU A 491 31.89 5.35 -64.27
C GLU A 491 30.75 4.34 -64.05
N ARG A 492 29.52 4.81 -63.85
CA ARG A 492 28.32 3.98 -63.74
C ARG A 492 27.18 4.65 -64.50
N ASP A 493 26.57 3.93 -65.43
CA ASP A 493 25.43 4.40 -66.23
C ASP A 493 25.64 5.77 -66.92
N GLY A 494 26.87 6.04 -67.38
CA GLY A 494 27.25 7.30 -68.03
C GLY A 494 27.41 8.49 -67.08
N ARG A 495 27.55 8.23 -65.78
CA ARG A 495 27.84 9.22 -64.73
C ARG A 495 29.15 8.87 -64.02
N THR A 496 29.92 9.89 -63.67
CA THR A 496 31.10 9.76 -62.80
C THR A 496 30.65 9.72 -61.34
N ILE A 497 30.97 8.65 -60.62
CA ILE A 497 30.84 8.51 -59.17
C ILE A 497 32.21 8.77 -58.56
N GLU A 498 32.31 9.70 -57.62
CA GLU A 498 33.50 10.02 -56.86
C GLU A 498 33.30 9.66 -55.38
N TYR A 499 34.13 8.78 -54.84
CA TYR A 499 34.03 8.37 -53.45
C TYR A 499 34.62 9.45 -52.54
N ALA A 500 33.82 9.97 -51.61
CA ALA A 500 34.15 11.10 -50.75
C ALA A 500 34.42 10.67 -49.30
N GLU A 501 34.72 11.64 -48.43
CA GLU A 501 34.62 11.48 -46.98
C GLU A 501 33.14 11.62 -46.55
N PRO A 502 32.73 11.03 -45.41
CA PRO A 502 31.35 11.11 -44.94
C PRO A 502 31.04 12.52 -44.44
N TYR A 503 30.36 13.31 -45.27
CA TYR A 503 29.99 14.68 -44.94
C TYR A 503 29.02 14.71 -43.74
N GLY A 504 29.31 15.52 -42.73
CA GLY A 504 28.65 15.47 -41.42
C GLY A 504 29.52 14.85 -40.33
N PHE A 505 30.51 14.04 -40.72
CA PHE A 505 31.39 13.25 -39.84
C PHE A 505 32.88 13.41 -40.17
N GLU A 506 33.23 14.30 -41.12
CA GLU A 506 34.61 14.54 -41.55
C GLU A 506 35.46 15.23 -40.47
N LYS A 507 34.80 15.87 -39.51
CA LYS A 507 35.41 16.57 -38.38
C LYS A 507 34.57 16.38 -37.12
N GLY A 508 35.23 16.49 -35.97
CA GLY A 508 34.61 16.40 -34.65
C GLY A 508 34.47 14.97 -34.14
N THR A 509 34.62 14.81 -32.84
CA THR A 509 34.34 13.55 -32.14
C THR A 509 33.26 13.71 -31.08
N ASP A 510 32.76 14.93 -30.89
CA ASP A 510 31.93 15.31 -29.75
C ASP A 510 30.56 15.67 -30.28
N PHE A 511 29.54 15.02 -29.74
CA PHE A 511 28.18 15.12 -30.23
C PHE A 511 27.21 15.36 -29.08
N ASP A 512 26.12 16.04 -29.38
CA ASP A 512 24.98 16.18 -28.47
C ASP A 512 23.81 15.39 -29.02
N LEU A 513 23.24 14.52 -28.18
CA LEU A 513 21.99 13.83 -28.43
C LEU A 513 20.87 14.57 -27.69
N TYR A 514 19.87 15.01 -28.44
CA TYR A 514 18.65 15.63 -27.91
C TYR A 514 17.49 14.65 -27.98
N LEU A 515 16.76 14.51 -26.88
CA LEU A 515 15.57 13.67 -26.80
C LEU A 515 14.31 14.43 -27.26
N PRO A 516 13.28 13.72 -27.76
CA PRO A 516 11.95 14.32 -27.96
C PRO A 516 11.45 15.00 -26.69
N GLY A 517 10.83 16.17 -26.83
CA GLY A 517 10.38 17.04 -25.73
C GLY A 517 11.35 18.17 -25.37
N HIS A 518 12.59 18.16 -25.90
CA HIS A 518 13.56 19.23 -25.62
C HIS A 518 13.02 20.61 -26.08
N PRO A 519 12.98 21.62 -25.19
CA PRO A 519 12.56 22.98 -25.54
C PRO A 519 13.46 23.59 -26.63
N THR A 520 12.86 24.25 -27.63
CA THR A 520 13.60 24.83 -28.75
C THR A 520 14.52 25.98 -28.33
N GLU A 521 14.16 26.72 -27.28
CA GLU A 521 14.97 27.82 -26.72
C GLU A 521 16.32 27.36 -26.15
N GLY A 522 16.47 26.08 -25.82
CA GLY A 522 17.70 25.51 -25.25
C GLY A 522 18.65 24.86 -26.27
N LEU A 523 18.29 24.84 -27.55
CA LEU A 523 19.06 24.16 -28.60
C LEU A 523 20.05 25.11 -29.29
N HIS A 524 21.14 24.56 -29.84
CA HIS A 524 22.08 25.34 -30.66
C HIS A 524 21.38 25.92 -31.91
N GLU A 525 21.67 27.18 -32.25
CA GLU A 525 21.08 27.86 -33.41
C GLU A 525 21.38 27.09 -34.72
N GLU A 526 22.59 26.56 -34.84
CA GLU A 526 23.04 25.74 -35.96
C GLU A 526 22.30 24.41 -36.03
N TYR A 527 22.02 23.76 -34.88
CA TYR A 527 21.19 22.56 -34.86
C TYR A 527 19.80 22.86 -35.45
N LEU A 528 19.13 23.91 -34.96
CA LEU A 528 17.81 24.32 -35.44
C LEU A 528 17.82 24.68 -36.93
N TYR A 529 18.89 25.31 -37.40
CA TYR A 529 19.08 25.63 -38.82
C TYR A 529 19.12 24.36 -39.67
N TRP A 530 19.85 23.33 -39.25
CA TRP A 530 19.98 22.08 -40.02
C TRP A 530 18.76 21.17 -39.88
N SER A 531 18.09 21.18 -38.73
CA SER A 531 16.93 20.33 -38.45
C SER A 531 15.58 20.97 -38.82
N TYR A 532 15.57 22.08 -39.56
CA TYR A 532 14.36 22.86 -39.84
C TYR A 532 13.25 22.05 -40.57
N ALA A 533 13.63 21.03 -41.33
CA ALA A 533 12.72 20.18 -42.09
C ALA A 533 12.11 19.04 -41.23
N CYS A 534 12.59 18.88 -39.99
CA CYS A 534 12.17 17.83 -39.08
C CYS A 534 10.92 18.26 -38.31
N LYS A 535 10.04 17.31 -38.01
CA LYS A 535 8.79 17.59 -37.30
C LYS A 535 9.08 18.15 -35.90
N SER A 536 8.63 19.37 -35.64
CA SER A 536 8.74 20.03 -34.33
C SER A 536 7.44 20.78 -34.04
N SER A 537 7.11 20.91 -32.76
CA SER A 537 6.14 21.90 -32.30
C SER A 537 6.80 23.28 -32.21
N GLU A 538 6.03 24.36 -32.05
CA GLU A 538 6.62 25.71 -31.91
C GLU A 538 7.54 25.83 -30.68
N SER A 539 7.32 25.02 -29.63
CA SER A 539 8.03 25.12 -28.34
C SER A 539 9.02 24.00 -28.04
N ALA A 540 8.93 22.84 -28.71
CA ALA A 540 9.78 21.68 -28.44
C ALA A 540 9.95 20.76 -29.66
N ILE A 541 11.05 20.00 -29.71
CA ILE A 541 11.29 19.01 -30.77
C ILE A 541 10.50 17.71 -30.52
N ASP A 542 9.92 17.12 -31.57
CA ASP A 542 9.17 15.84 -31.49
C ASP A 542 10.01 14.64 -31.99
N HIS A 543 11.31 14.82 -32.12
CA HIS A 543 12.25 13.86 -32.72
C HIS A 543 13.53 13.78 -31.90
N TYR A 544 14.32 12.74 -32.13
CA TYR A 544 15.69 12.68 -31.60
C TYR A 544 16.59 13.54 -32.48
N GLY A 545 17.42 14.36 -31.84
CA GLY A 545 18.41 15.22 -32.47
C GLY A 545 19.83 14.71 -32.25
N LEU A 546 20.68 14.81 -33.26
CA LEU A 546 22.11 14.52 -33.13
C LEU A 546 22.90 15.71 -33.69
N PHE A 547 23.64 16.40 -32.84
CA PHE A 547 24.41 17.58 -33.19
C PHE A 547 25.90 17.31 -33.10
N ASN A 548 26.63 17.44 -34.20
CA ASN A 548 28.09 17.42 -34.22
C ASN A 548 28.61 18.79 -33.77
N VAL A 549 29.28 18.85 -32.62
CA VAL A 549 29.75 20.10 -31.99
C VAL A 549 30.81 20.80 -32.84
N GLU A 550 31.58 20.05 -33.63
CA GLU A 550 32.54 20.63 -34.58
C GLU A 550 32.48 19.82 -35.88
N PRO A 551 31.82 20.32 -36.93
CA PRO A 551 31.76 21.74 -37.30
C PRO A 551 30.37 22.41 -37.16
N GLU A 552 29.53 21.98 -36.20
CA GLU A 552 28.17 22.51 -35.96
C GLU A 552 27.12 22.05 -37.00
N TYR A 553 26.98 20.73 -37.13
CA TYR A 553 26.00 20.09 -38.01
C TYR A 553 24.90 19.36 -37.23
N GLY A 554 23.64 19.63 -37.58
CA GLY A 554 22.48 19.00 -36.95
C GLY A 554 21.86 17.90 -37.83
N MET A 555 21.52 16.78 -37.20
CA MET A 555 20.77 15.67 -37.78
C MET A 555 19.54 15.40 -36.94
N CYS A 556 18.48 14.85 -37.54
CA CYS A 556 17.27 14.46 -36.81
C CYS A 556 16.77 13.10 -37.26
N THR A 557 16.00 12.43 -36.42
CA THR A 557 15.28 11.21 -36.83
C THR A 557 14.10 11.53 -37.73
N VAL A 558 13.92 10.73 -38.77
CA VAL A 558 12.75 10.78 -39.65
C VAL A 558 11.96 9.47 -39.54
N ASP A 559 10.64 9.59 -39.37
CA ASP A 559 9.71 8.47 -39.47
C ASP A 559 9.27 8.35 -40.94
N PHE A 560 9.48 7.19 -41.55
CA PHE A 560 8.99 6.88 -42.89
C PHE A 560 7.64 6.16 -42.88
#